data_AF-A0A2U1D4L7-F1
#
_entry.id   AF-A0A2U1D4L7-F1
#
_cell.length_a   1.000
_cell.length_b   1.000
_cell.length_c   1.000
_cell.angle_alpha   90.00
_cell.angle_beta   90.00
_cell.angle_gamma   90.00
#
_symmetry.space_group_name_H-M   'P 1'
#
loop_
_entity.id
_entity.type
_entity.pdbx_description
1 polymer ?
#
loop_
_entity_poly.entity_id
_entity_poly.type
_entity_poly.pdbx_seq_one_letter_code
_entity_poly.pdbx_strand_id
1 'polypeptide(L)'
;MGVANDYATLIDNKSSTKDKLDIIERRTRERLAVLLGVDDDGAIPAKFNYIVADVVAARFSRIGNEGMKSANQDGLGLVFQENDFAQFMTEINQFKNGDVVGPRHGKVWFV
;
A
#
# COMPACT_ATOMS: atom_id res chain seq x y z
N MET A 1 -2.70 3.09 19.12
CA MET A 1 -1.46 3.90 19.27
C MET A 1 -1.57 5.11 18.35
N GLY A 2 -1.07 6.28 18.78
CA GLY A 2 -1.07 7.47 17.93
C GLY A 2 0.04 7.44 16.88
N VAL A 3 -0.09 8.24 15.81
CA VAL A 3 0.86 8.31 14.68
C VAL A 3 2.31 8.55 15.14
N ALA A 4 2.50 9.43 16.12
CA ALA A 4 3.84 9.74 16.65
C ALA A 4 4.51 8.52 17.31
N ASN A 5 3.73 7.68 17.98
CA ASN A 5 4.25 6.49 18.63
C ASN A 5 4.62 5.41 17.62
N ASP A 6 3.80 5.25 16.57
CA ASP A 6 4.13 4.34 15.47
C ASP A 6 5.48 4.70 14.84
N TYR A 7 5.71 5.99 14.55
CA TYR A 7 6.97 6.43 13.97
C TYR A 7 8.16 6.20 14.91
N ALA A 8 8.01 6.47 16.20
CA ALA A 8 9.03 6.18 17.19
C ALA A 8 9.40 4.68 17.19
N THR A 9 8.41 3.79 17.10
CA THR A 9 8.65 2.34 16.98
C THR A 9 9.37 1.97 15.68
N LEU A 10 9.07 2.62 14.55
CA LEU A 10 9.72 2.31 13.27
C LEU A 10 11.23 2.61 13.30
N ILE A 11 11.62 3.75 13.88
CA ILE A 11 13.02 4.20 13.91
C ILE A 11 13.83 3.61 15.07
N ASP A 12 13.17 3.13 16.13
CA ASP A 12 13.86 2.50 17.26
C ASP A 12 14.62 1.25 16.79
N ASN A 13 15.89 1.12 17.20
CA ASN A 13 16.70 -0.05 16.90
C ASN A 13 16.39 -1.23 17.82
N LYS A 14 15.70 -0.99 18.95
CA LYS A 14 15.29 -2.03 19.90
C LYS A 14 13.93 -2.64 19.60
N SER A 15 13.10 -1.98 18.80
CA SER A 15 11.81 -2.53 18.41
C SER A 15 11.99 -3.75 17.51
N SER A 16 11.10 -4.72 17.66
CA SER A 16 11.22 -5.96 16.91
C SER A 16 10.88 -5.74 15.44
N THR A 17 11.48 -6.54 14.55
CA THR A 17 11.11 -6.56 13.13
C THR A 17 9.61 -6.79 12.94
N LYS A 18 9.01 -7.62 13.80
CA LYS A 18 7.57 -7.87 13.78
C LYS A 18 6.76 -6.61 14.06
N ASP A 19 7.11 -5.85 15.09
CA ASP A 19 6.38 -4.61 15.43
C ASP A 19 6.44 -3.59 14.28
N LYS A 20 7.61 -3.49 13.63
CA LYS A 20 7.79 -2.63 12.46
C LYS A 20 6.93 -3.08 11.30
N LEU A 21 6.96 -4.37 10.98
CA LEU A 21 6.16 -4.94 9.89
C LEU A 21 4.66 -4.78 10.14
N ASP A 22 4.19 -5.03 11.36
CA ASP A 22 2.79 -4.89 11.74
C ASP A 22 2.31 -3.41 11.55
N ILE A 23 3.16 -2.44 11.90
CA ILE A 23 2.87 -1.01 11.66
C ILE A 23 2.82 -0.69 10.17
N ILE A 24 3.83 -1.12 9.40
CA ILE A 24 3.92 -0.83 7.96
C ILE A 24 2.77 -1.48 7.20
N GLU A 25 2.43 -2.72 7.54
CA GLU A 25 1.34 -3.46 6.93
C GLU A 25 0.01 -2.75 7.19
N ARG A 26 -0.28 -2.39 8.46
CA ARG A 26 -1.47 -1.63 8.80
C ARG A 26 -1.58 -0.35 7.98
N ARG A 27 -0.52 0.47 7.93
CA ARG A 27 -0.50 1.72 7.15
C ARG A 27 -0.61 1.50 5.64
N THR A 28 -0.08 0.40 5.14
CA THR A 28 -0.19 0.00 3.73
C THR A 28 -1.62 -0.38 3.39
N ARG A 29 -2.27 -1.17 4.23
CA ARG A 29 -3.67 -1.56 4.05
C ARG A 29 -4.62 -0.37 4.19
N GLU A 30 -4.45 0.49 5.18
CA GLU A 30 -5.21 1.75 5.31
C GLU A 30 -5.16 2.58 4.02
N ARG A 31 -3.97 2.75 3.43
CA ARG A 31 -3.81 3.47 2.16
C ARG A 31 -4.43 2.74 0.98
N LEU A 32 -4.27 1.42 0.91
CA LEU A 32 -4.87 0.61 -0.16
C LEU A 32 -6.39 0.65 -0.10
N ALA A 33 -7.00 0.61 1.10
CA ALA A 33 -8.44 0.74 1.28
C ALA A 33 -8.97 2.04 0.68
N VAL A 34 -8.30 3.17 0.97
CA VAL A 34 -8.62 4.48 0.38
C VAL A 34 -8.48 4.47 -1.14
N LEU A 35 -7.44 3.83 -1.68
CA LEU A 35 -7.21 3.74 -3.12
C LEU A 35 -8.28 2.89 -3.83
N LEU A 36 -8.68 1.78 -3.22
CA LEU A 36 -9.74 0.90 -3.72
C LEU A 36 -11.14 1.52 -3.55
N GLY A 37 -11.30 2.48 -2.65
CA GLY A 37 -12.59 3.09 -2.32
C GLY A 37 -13.48 2.20 -1.46
N VAL A 38 -12.88 1.39 -0.58
CA VAL A 38 -13.60 0.55 0.40
C VAL A 38 -13.60 1.22 1.77
N ASP A 39 -14.53 0.81 2.64
CA ASP A 39 -14.78 1.47 3.93
C ASP A 39 -13.61 1.34 4.92
N ASP A 40 -12.96 0.18 4.96
CA ASP A 40 -11.83 -0.10 5.84
C ASP A 40 -10.86 -1.15 5.27
N ASP A 41 -9.78 -1.43 6.01
CA ASP A 41 -8.76 -2.41 5.62
C ASP A 41 -9.24 -3.86 5.64
N GLY A 42 -10.28 -4.18 6.41
CA GLY A 42 -10.94 -5.49 6.44
C GLY A 42 -11.77 -5.75 5.18
N ALA A 43 -12.23 -4.69 4.50
CA ALA A 43 -12.96 -4.78 3.25
C ALA A 43 -12.06 -5.01 2.01
N ILE A 44 -10.73 -5.04 2.18
CA ILE A 44 -9.78 -5.30 1.08
C ILE A 44 -9.91 -6.76 0.60
N PRO A 45 -10.27 -7.01 -0.67
CA PRO A 45 -10.32 -8.37 -1.19
C PRO A 45 -8.96 -9.08 -1.15
N ALA A 46 -8.97 -10.37 -0.78
CA ALA A 46 -7.75 -11.19 -0.68
C ALA A 46 -6.89 -11.22 -1.95
N LYS A 47 -7.50 -11.00 -3.13
CA LYS A 47 -6.76 -10.89 -4.40
C LYS A 47 -5.73 -9.76 -4.40
N PHE A 48 -5.85 -8.75 -3.54
CA PHE A 48 -4.89 -7.64 -3.44
C PHE A 48 -3.79 -7.86 -2.38
N ASN A 49 -3.75 -9.02 -1.73
CA ASN A 49 -2.73 -9.30 -0.70
C ASN A 49 -1.29 -9.24 -1.25
N TYR A 50 -1.07 -9.55 -2.53
CA TYR A 50 0.26 -9.41 -3.14
C TYR A 50 0.71 -7.94 -3.22
N ILE A 51 -0.21 -7.00 -3.51
CA ILE A 51 0.09 -5.56 -3.50
C ILE A 51 0.56 -5.15 -2.10
N VAL A 52 -0.16 -5.60 -1.07
CA VAL A 52 0.20 -5.31 0.32
C VAL A 52 1.59 -5.85 0.62
N ALA A 53 1.88 -7.11 0.26
CA ALA A 53 3.19 -7.72 0.50
C ALA A 53 4.34 -6.95 -0.18
N ASP A 54 4.19 -6.62 -1.47
CA ASP A 54 5.22 -5.92 -2.25
C ASP A 54 5.47 -4.49 -1.71
N VAL A 55 4.40 -3.76 -1.40
CA VAL A 55 4.50 -2.40 -0.84
C VAL A 55 5.09 -2.42 0.56
N VAL A 56 4.72 -3.39 1.40
CA VAL A 56 5.32 -3.57 2.74
C VAL A 56 6.82 -3.82 2.64
N ALA A 57 7.26 -4.72 1.75
CA ALA A 57 8.67 -5.01 1.54
C ALA A 57 9.46 -3.77 1.08
N ALA A 58 8.91 -3.00 0.13
CA ALA A 58 9.52 -1.77 -0.36
C ALA A 58 9.63 -0.70 0.73
N ARG A 59 8.59 -0.53 1.55
CA ARG A 59 8.57 0.44 2.66
C ARG A 59 9.51 0.04 3.79
N PHE A 60 9.53 -1.23 4.16
CA PHE A 60 10.44 -1.74 5.18
C PHE A 60 11.91 -1.49 4.79
N SER A 61 12.25 -1.73 3.52
CA SER A 61 13.59 -1.46 2.98
C SER A 61 13.98 0.03 2.98
N ARG A 62 13.00 0.94 3.12
CA ARG A 62 13.22 2.40 3.15
C ARG A 62 13.35 2.96 4.56
N ILE A 63 13.03 2.20 5.61
CA ILE A 63 13.16 2.67 6.99
C ILE A 63 14.57 3.17 7.27
N GLY A 64 14.69 4.35 7.89
CA GLY A 64 15.96 5.02 8.16
C GLY A 64 16.51 5.84 6.99
N ASN A 65 15.85 5.82 5.83
CA ASN A 65 16.18 6.63 4.65
C ASN A 65 14.98 7.53 4.25
N GLU A 66 14.16 7.93 5.22
CA GLU A 66 12.99 8.76 4.97
C GLU A 66 13.39 10.11 4.35
N GLY A 67 12.78 10.47 3.22
CA GLY A 67 13.11 11.71 2.50
C GLY A 67 14.26 11.59 1.49
N MET A 68 14.95 10.44 1.45
CA MET A 68 15.91 10.16 0.38
C MET A 68 15.20 9.60 -0.86
N LYS A 69 15.68 9.98 -2.06
CA LYS A 69 15.26 9.38 -3.34
C LYS A 69 16.10 8.14 -3.70
N SER A 70 17.31 8.07 -3.16
CA SER A 70 18.21 6.94 -3.28
C SER A 70 19.11 6.85 -2.05
N ALA A 71 19.61 5.66 -1.77
CA ALA A 71 20.62 5.41 -0.74
C ALA A 71 21.69 4.48 -1.31
N ASN A 72 22.94 4.68 -0.88
CA ASN A 72 24.05 3.78 -1.19
C ASN A 72 24.52 3.12 0.10
N GLN A 73 24.54 1.80 0.14
CA GLN A 73 25.03 1.03 1.28
C GLN A 73 25.91 -0.11 0.76
N ASP A 74 27.14 -0.20 1.26
CA ASP A 74 28.10 -1.26 0.92
C ASP A 74 28.31 -1.50 -0.59
N GLY A 75 28.24 -0.43 -1.39
CA GLY A 75 28.41 -0.49 -2.85
C GLY A 75 27.14 -0.90 -3.62
N LEU A 76 26.04 -1.19 -2.93
CA LEU A 76 24.71 -1.38 -3.52
C LEU A 76 23.95 -0.05 -3.53
N GLY A 77 23.47 0.34 -4.72
CA GLY A 77 22.61 1.51 -4.89
C GLY A 77 21.14 1.12 -4.86
N LEU A 78 20.38 1.75 -3.96
CA LEU A 78 18.93 1.62 -3.86
C LEU A 78 18.28 2.88 -4.43
N VAL A 79 17.29 2.70 -5.31
CA VAL A 79 16.44 3.78 -5.81
C VAL A 79 15.05 3.59 -5.24
N PHE A 80 14.54 4.60 -4.53
CA PHE A 80 13.23 4.54 -3.90
C PHE A 80 12.20 5.18 -4.81
N GLN A 81 11.13 4.44 -5.10
CA GLN A 81 9.98 5.00 -5.80
C GLN A 81 9.25 6.02 -4.91
N GLU A 82 8.86 7.16 -5.49
CA GLU A 82 8.06 8.16 -4.77
C GLU A 82 6.64 7.66 -4.48
N ASN A 83 6.08 6.85 -5.38
CA ASN A 83 4.77 6.22 -5.23
C ASN A 83 4.89 4.70 -5.37
N ASP A 84 4.88 4.02 -4.23
CA ASP A 84 4.94 2.55 -4.11
C ASP A 84 3.70 1.82 -4.66
N PHE A 85 2.57 2.52 -4.87
CA PHE A 85 1.39 1.95 -5.52
C PHE A 85 1.35 2.16 -7.03
N ALA A 86 2.30 2.91 -7.62
CA ALA A 86 2.21 3.35 -9.02
C ALA A 86 2.01 2.20 -10.01
N GLN A 87 2.75 1.10 -9.82
CA GLN A 87 2.66 -0.09 -10.69
C GLN A 87 1.33 -0.83 -10.61
N PHE A 88 0.58 -0.66 -9.51
CA PHE A 88 -0.69 -1.34 -9.26
C PHE A 88 -1.92 -0.49 -9.56
N MET A 89 -1.73 0.78 -9.96
CA MET A 89 -2.83 1.72 -10.14
C MET A 89 -3.85 1.26 -11.18
N THR A 90 -3.43 0.52 -12.21
CA THR A 90 -4.35 -0.04 -13.21
C THR A 90 -5.36 -1.00 -12.58
N GLU A 91 -4.89 -1.94 -11.78
CA GLU A 91 -5.72 -2.98 -11.13
C GLU A 91 -6.62 -2.37 -10.04
N ILE A 92 -6.07 -1.43 -9.28
CA ILE A 92 -6.80 -0.65 -8.27
C ILE A 92 -7.94 0.14 -8.92
N ASN A 93 -7.66 0.85 -10.01
CA ASN A 93 -8.66 1.66 -10.71
C ASN A 93 -9.75 0.79 -11.37
N GLN A 94 -9.38 -0.36 -11.95
CA GLN A 94 -10.35 -1.30 -12.50
C GLN A 94 -11.34 -1.78 -11.44
N PHE A 95 -10.85 -2.10 -10.24
CA PHE A 95 -11.70 -2.49 -9.12
C PHE A 95 -12.61 -1.36 -8.66
N LYS A 96 -12.05 -0.16 -8.48
CA LYS A 96 -12.79 1.02 -8.04
C LYS A 96 -13.90 1.43 -9.02
N ASN A 97 -13.66 1.32 -10.33
CA ASN A 97 -14.61 1.71 -11.36
C ASN A 97 -15.65 0.63 -11.68
N GLY A 98 -15.56 -0.54 -11.03
CA GLY A 98 -16.48 -1.66 -11.25
C GLY A 98 -16.28 -2.37 -12.59
N ASP A 99 -15.13 -2.17 -13.25
CA ASP A 99 -14.82 -2.76 -14.55
C ASP A 99 -14.25 -4.18 -14.37
N VAL A 100 -15.11 -5.05 -13.86
CA VAL A 100 -15.07 -6.47 -14.17
C VAL A 100 -16.29 -6.73 -15.06
N VAL A 101 -16.05 -6.64 -16.37
CA VAL A 101 -16.88 -7.10 -17.50
C VAL A 101 -18.18 -7.81 -17.11
N GLY A 102 -19.28 -7.05 -17.05
CA GLY A 102 -20.65 -7.56 -17.09
C GLY A 102 -21.48 -6.62 -17.97
N PRO A 103 -22.33 -7.13 -18.87
CA PRO A 103 -23.04 -6.27 -19.82
C PRO A 103 -23.90 -5.27 -19.04
N ARG A 104 -23.63 -3.98 -19.26
CA ARG A 104 -24.45 -2.89 -18.72
C ARG A 104 -25.83 -3.03 -19.35
N HIS A 105 -26.79 -3.60 -18.62
CA HIS A 105 -28.18 -3.64 -19.06
C HIS A 105 -28.72 -2.20 -19.00
N GLY A 106 -28.57 -1.48 -20.10
CA GLY A 106 -29.18 -0.17 -20.28
C GLY A 106 -30.69 -0.33 -20.15
N LYS A 107 -31.30 0.46 -19.27
CA LYS A 107 -32.77 0.55 -19.18
C LYS A 107 -33.30 1.12 -20.49
N VAL A 108 -33.78 0.26 -21.37
CA VAL A 108 -34.55 0.67 -22.55
C VAL A 108 -35.96 1.04 -22.10
N TRP A 109 -36.31 2.31 -22.28
CA TRP A 109 -37.69 2.79 -22.14
C TRP A 109 -38.39 2.54 -23.47
N PHE A 110 -39.45 1.75 -23.47
CA PHE A 110 -40.39 1.71 -24.57
C PHE A 110 -41.34 2.91 -24.42
N VAL A 111 -41.41 3.74 -25.45
CA VAL A 111 -42.40 4.81 -25.66
C VAL A 111 -43.57 4.24 -26.43
#